data_AF-A0A7C2DKM0-F1
#
_entry.id   AF-A0A7C2DKM0-F1
#
_cell.length_a   1.000
_cell.length_b   1.000
_cell.length_c   1.000
_cell.angle_alpha   90.00
_cell.angle_beta   90.00
_cell.angle_gamma   90.00
#
_symmetry.space_group_name_H-M   'P 1'
#
loop_
_entity.id
_entity.type
_entity.pdbx_description
1 polymer ?
#
loop_
_entity_poly.entity_id
_entity_poly.type
_entity_poly.pdbx_seq_one_letter_code
_entity_poly.pdbx_strand_id
1 'polypeptide(L)'
;MITDAPYASAEPVLHPAAGAGLGALGGLLMLALLAALSPFTGWPLPRLLAALPLVGAAGAGAGGAFLLVAALLGALHAASQQRAPLRALVAVGVFYGVLLWAVGGVLVGWLADAHHLRSWWWLLACLVYGLVLAGGAALAAQHRPPAPAEGPRD
;
A
#
# COMPACT_ATOMS: atom_id res chain seq x y z
N MET A 1 -15.08 -6.18 -28.27
CA MET A 1 -15.67 -7.08 -27.26
C MET A 1 -15.00 -6.77 -25.93
N ILE A 2 -15.69 -6.05 -25.05
CA ILE A 2 -15.26 -5.82 -23.66
C ILE A 2 -15.89 -6.95 -22.86
N THR A 3 -15.05 -7.82 -22.34
CA THR A 3 -15.44 -9.06 -21.66
C THR A 3 -16.24 -8.76 -20.40
N ASP A 4 -17.35 -9.48 -20.24
CA ASP A 4 -18.26 -9.44 -19.11
C ASP A 4 -17.52 -9.73 -17.80
N ALA A 5 -17.32 -8.69 -16.98
CA ALA A 5 -16.95 -8.89 -15.59
C ALA A 5 -18.21 -9.37 -14.85
N PRO A 6 -18.21 -10.55 -14.20
CA PRO A 6 -19.39 -11.18 -13.60
C PRO A 6 -19.87 -10.52 -12.29
N TYR A 7 -19.60 -9.23 -12.11
CA TYR A 7 -19.89 -8.49 -10.88
C TYR A 7 -20.83 -7.32 -11.17
N ALA A 8 -21.81 -7.12 -10.29
CA ALA A 8 -22.69 -5.96 -10.31
C ALA A 8 -21.86 -4.68 -10.41
N SER A 9 -22.17 -3.87 -11.42
CA SER A 9 -21.24 -3.00 -12.14
C SER A 9 -20.73 -1.76 -11.39
N ALA A 10 -20.92 -1.64 -10.07
CA ALA A 10 -20.56 -0.45 -9.30
C ALA A 10 -19.92 -0.70 -7.92
N GLU A 11 -19.86 -1.95 -7.43
CA GLU A 11 -19.34 -2.16 -6.08
C GLU A 11 -17.78 -2.27 -6.07
N PRO A 12 -17.09 -1.53 -5.19
CA PRO A 12 -15.65 -1.66 -5.03
C PRO A 12 -15.29 -3.03 -4.42
N VAL A 13 -14.16 -3.62 -4.84
CA VAL A 13 -13.65 -4.89 -4.28
C VAL A 13 -13.37 -4.75 -2.78
N LEU A 14 -12.94 -3.57 -2.34
CA LEU A 14 -12.67 -3.25 -0.95
C LEU A 14 -13.21 -1.86 -0.62
N HIS A 15 -13.89 -1.71 0.51
CA HIS A 15 -14.33 -0.39 0.97
C HIS A 15 -13.11 0.52 1.26
N PRO A 16 -13.12 1.82 0.90
CA PRO A 16 -11.98 2.71 1.13
C PRO A 16 -11.47 2.74 2.57
N ALA A 17 -12.38 2.64 3.55
CA ALA A 17 -12.03 2.55 4.98
C ALA A 17 -11.24 1.25 5.32
N ALA A 18 -11.62 0.12 4.73
CA ALA A 18 -10.89 -1.13 4.89
C ALA A 18 -9.52 -1.06 4.17
N GLY A 19 -9.47 -0.38 3.02
CA GLY A 19 -8.23 -0.04 2.34
C GLY A 19 -7.28 0.79 3.20
N ALA A 20 -7.82 1.80 3.89
CA ALA A 20 -7.05 2.62 4.82
C ALA A 20 -6.47 1.79 5.97
N GLY A 21 -7.26 0.86 6.53
CA GLY A 21 -6.81 -0.09 7.55
C GLY A 21 -5.68 -1.00 7.06
N LEU A 22 -5.81 -1.58 5.86
CA LEU A 22 -4.75 -2.39 5.24
C LEU A 22 -3.50 -1.58 4.93
N GLY A 23 -3.67 -0.33 4.50
CA GLY A 23 -2.57 0.60 4.29
C GLY A 23 -1.81 0.89 5.58
N ALA A 24 -2.51 1.18 6.68
CA ALA A 24 -1.88 1.39 7.99
C ALA A 24 -1.15 0.12 8.48
N LEU A 25 -1.78 -1.05 8.35
CA LEU A 25 -1.19 -2.34 8.74
C LEU A 25 0.05 -2.69 7.89
N GLY A 26 -0.03 -2.48 6.57
CA GLY A 26 1.11 -2.64 5.67
C GLY A 26 2.24 -1.68 6.01
N GLY A 27 1.91 -0.43 6.37
CA GLY A 27 2.88 0.56 6.82
C GLY A 27 3.59 0.14 8.11
N LEU A 28 2.84 -0.39 9.10
CA LEU A 28 3.41 -0.92 10.34
C LEU A 28 4.33 -2.13 10.07
N LEU A 29 3.92 -3.06 9.22
CA LEU A 29 4.74 -4.21 8.84
C LEU A 29 6.01 -3.78 8.11
N MET A 30 5.91 -2.79 7.22
CA MET A 30 7.05 -2.20 6.56
C MET A 30 8.05 -1.61 7.56
N LEU A 31 7.58 -0.85 8.55
CA LEU A 31 8.43 -0.29 9.61
C LEU A 31 9.05 -1.39 10.49
N ALA A 32 8.27 -2.41 10.85
CA ALA A 32 8.76 -3.55 11.62
C ALA A 32 9.86 -4.32 10.88
N LEU A 33 9.69 -4.53 9.57
CA LEU A 33 10.70 -5.17 8.73
C LEU A 33 11.97 -4.31 8.62
N LEU A 34 11.83 -3.01 8.47
CA LEU A 34 12.99 -2.10 8.46
C LEU A 34 13.71 -2.04 9.80
N ALA A 35 12.97 -2.14 10.91
CA ALA A 35 13.56 -2.29 12.24
C ALA A 35 14.34 -3.60 12.37
N ALA A 36 13.77 -4.72 11.90
CA ALA A 36 14.45 -6.01 11.87
C ALA A 36 15.69 -6.02 10.95
N LEU A 37 15.65 -5.25 9.85
CA LEU A 37 16.74 -5.13 8.89
C LEU A 37 17.75 -4.01 9.23
N SER A 38 17.49 -3.20 10.27
CA SER A 38 18.37 -2.11 10.72
C SER A 38 19.84 -2.51 10.93
N PRO A 39 20.21 -3.70 11.47
CA PRO A 39 21.61 -4.08 11.58
C PRO A 39 22.31 -4.25 10.22
N PHE A 40 21.56 -4.50 9.14
CA PHE A 40 22.09 -4.66 7.78
C PHE A 40 22.07 -3.37 6.96
N THR A 41 21.29 -2.37 7.37
CA THR A 41 21.20 -1.08 6.68
C THR A 41 22.21 -0.05 7.21
N GLY A 42 22.89 -0.35 8.32
CA GLY A 42 23.88 0.53 8.93
C GLY A 42 23.30 1.80 9.56
N TRP A 43 21.97 1.89 9.69
CA TRP A 43 21.27 3.03 10.29
C TRP A 43 20.48 2.60 11.53
N PRO A 44 20.66 3.27 12.68
CA PRO A 44 19.81 3.03 13.83
C PRO A 44 18.38 3.46 13.50
N LEU A 45 17.41 2.61 13.85
CA LEU A 45 15.97 2.82 13.66
C LEU A 45 15.47 4.27 13.88
N PRO A 46 15.85 4.98 14.96
CA PRO A 46 15.40 6.37 15.16
C PRO A 46 15.84 7.32 14.05
N ARG A 47 17.00 7.10 13.44
CA ARG A 47 17.51 7.93 12.33
C ARG A 47 16.76 7.64 11.04
N LEU A 48 16.40 6.38 10.82
CA LEU A 48 15.59 5.95 9.68
C LEU A 48 14.16 6.50 9.79
N LEU A 49 13.57 6.48 10.99
CA LEU A 49 12.27 7.10 11.26
C LEU A 49 12.30 8.62 11.11
N ALA A 50 13.38 9.28 11.52
CA ALA A 50 13.54 10.73 11.35
C ALA A 50 13.76 11.14 9.89
N ALA A 51 14.33 10.27 9.07
CA ALA A 51 14.54 10.51 7.64
C ALA A 51 13.29 10.26 6.81
N LEU A 52 12.32 9.47 7.29
CA LEU A 52 11.04 9.34 6.59
C LEU A 52 10.35 10.70 6.52
N PRO A 53 10.04 11.23 5.32
CA PRO A 53 9.79 12.64 5.10
C PRO A 53 8.31 12.90 5.35
N LEU A 54 7.89 12.75 6.61
CA LEU A 54 6.53 13.06 7.07
C LEU A 54 6.53 13.88 8.35
N VAL A 55 7.70 14.32 8.81
CA VAL A 55 7.85 15.32 9.87
C VAL A 55 8.21 16.65 9.28
N GLY A 56 7.34 17.63 9.50
CA GLY A 56 7.71 19.02 9.32
C GLY A 56 6.63 20.02 9.70
N ALA A 57 5.34 19.71 9.55
CA ALA A 57 4.33 20.78 9.59
C ALA A 57 3.14 20.61 10.55
N ALA A 58 2.88 19.45 11.14
CA ALA A 58 1.70 19.30 11.99
C ALA A 58 1.89 18.26 13.10
N GLY A 59 2.44 18.68 14.25
CA GLY A 59 2.16 18.22 15.63
C GLY A 59 2.13 16.72 16.02
N ALA A 60 2.09 15.79 15.09
CA ALA A 60 2.08 14.35 15.28
C ALA A 60 3.47 13.82 14.91
N GLY A 61 4.11 13.09 15.82
CA GLY A 61 5.46 12.58 15.64
C GLY A 61 5.64 11.80 14.31
N ALA A 62 6.89 11.70 13.85
CA ALA A 62 7.31 11.10 12.56
C ALA A 62 6.57 9.83 12.12
N GLY A 63 6.31 8.93 13.06
CA GLY A 63 5.60 7.70 12.80
C GLY A 63 4.14 7.91 12.41
N GLY A 64 3.46 8.92 12.97
CA GLY A 64 2.03 9.16 12.75
C GLY A 64 1.74 9.64 11.32
N ALA A 65 2.53 10.58 10.82
CA ALA A 65 2.33 11.09 9.47
C ALA A 65 2.70 10.03 8.40
N PHE A 66 3.71 9.19 8.65
CA PHE A 66 3.97 7.98 7.84
C PHE A 66 2.75 7.06 7.73
N LEU A 67 2.13 6.74 8.86
CA LEU A 67 0.95 5.88 8.89
C LEU A 67 -0.25 6.52 8.19
N LEU A 68 -0.41 7.85 8.23
CA LEU A 68 -1.45 8.55 7.48
C LEU A 68 -1.25 8.43 5.97
N VAL A 69 -0.01 8.56 5.46
CA VAL A 69 0.27 8.36 4.04
C VAL A 69 0.08 6.89 3.64
N ALA A 70 0.54 5.96 4.48
CA ALA A 70 0.33 4.54 4.25
C ALA A 70 -1.15 4.18 4.20
N ALA A 71 -1.98 4.75 5.09
CA ALA A 71 -3.43 4.60 5.08
C ALA A 71 -4.07 5.26 3.86
N LEU A 72 -3.65 6.47 3.48
CA LEU A 72 -4.16 7.17 2.29
C LEU A 72 -3.89 6.37 1.01
N LEU A 73 -2.67 5.86 0.85
CA LEU A 73 -2.31 5.00 -0.28
C LEU A 73 -3.12 3.70 -0.27
N GLY A 74 -3.40 3.12 0.90
CA GLY A 74 -4.29 1.96 1.02
C GLY A 74 -5.74 2.27 0.63
N ALA A 75 -6.26 3.45 0.97
CA ALA A 75 -7.58 3.91 0.55
C ALA A 75 -7.65 4.14 -0.96
N LEU A 76 -6.62 4.76 -1.55
CA LEU A 76 -6.50 4.95 -3.00
C LEU A 76 -6.35 3.62 -3.75
N HIS A 77 -5.60 2.67 -3.18
CA HIS A 77 -5.51 1.31 -3.69
C HIS A 77 -6.89 0.65 -3.73
N ALA A 78 -7.65 0.70 -2.63
CA ALA A 78 -9.01 0.17 -2.59
C ALA A 78 -9.95 0.86 -3.59
N ALA A 79 -9.89 2.19 -3.70
CA ALA A 79 -10.70 2.97 -4.64
C ALA A 79 -10.39 2.63 -6.11
N SER A 80 -9.14 2.26 -6.41
CA SER A 80 -8.72 1.88 -7.77
C SER A 80 -9.23 0.50 -8.21
N GLN A 81 -9.76 -0.32 -7.30
CA GLN A 81 -10.11 -1.71 -7.55
C GLN A 81 -11.61 -1.93 -7.81
N GLN A 82 -12.18 -1.21 -8.78
CA GLN A 82 -13.61 -1.34 -9.10
C GLN A 82 -13.91 -2.57 -9.97
N ARG A 83 -12.98 -3.00 -10.84
CA ARG A 83 -13.21 -4.13 -11.80
C ARG A 83 -11.94 -4.95 -12.10
N ALA A 84 -10.98 -4.96 -11.19
CA ALA A 84 -9.69 -5.59 -11.44
C ALA A 84 -9.76 -7.12 -11.26
N PRO A 85 -9.35 -7.93 -12.26
CA PRO A 85 -9.17 -9.36 -12.05
C PRO A 85 -8.08 -9.62 -10.99
N LEU A 86 -8.10 -10.77 -10.32
CA LEU A 86 -7.15 -11.15 -9.25
C LEU A 86 -5.67 -10.86 -9.60
N ARG A 87 -5.25 -11.14 -10.84
CA ARG A 87 -3.89 -10.84 -11.32
C ARG A 87 -3.59 -9.34 -11.37
N ALA A 88 -4.58 -8.51 -11.70
CA ALA A 88 -4.45 -7.07 -11.68
C ALA A 88 -4.44 -6.51 -10.25
N LEU A 89 -5.11 -7.15 -9.27
CA LEU A 89 -5.02 -6.75 -7.85
C LEU A 89 -3.58 -6.83 -7.34
N VAL A 90 -2.86 -7.90 -7.69
CA VAL A 90 -1.43 -8.08 -7.34
C VAL A 90 -0.56 -7.04 -8.03
N ALA A 91 -0.75 -6.81 -9.33
CA ALA A 91 0.01 -5.80 -10.07
C ALA A 91 -0.19 -4.38 -9.51
N VAL A 92 -1.43 -4.03 -9.15
CA VAL A 92 -1.76 -2.73 -8.55
C VAL A 92 -1.16 -2.62 -7.14
N GLY A 93 -1.18 -3.68 -6.33
CA GLY A 93 -0.53 -3.68 -5.01
C GLY A 93 0.97 -3.46 -5.09
N VAL A 94 1.65 -4.19 -5.98
CA VAL A 94 3.09 -4.01 -6.25
C VAL A 94 3.38 -2.61 -6.76
N PHE A 95 2.54 -2.05 -7.65
CA PHE A 95 2.66 -0.67 -8.12
C PHE A 95 2.63 0.33 -6.98
N TYR A 96 1.70 0.21 -6.02
CA TYR A 96 1.65 1.11 -4.86
C TYR A 96 2.89 0.96 -3.95
N GLY A 97 3.44 -0.24 -3.82
CA GLY A 97 4.73 -0.46 -3.14
C GLY A 97 5.89 0.24 -3.86
N VAL A 98 5.99 0.10 -5.18
CA VAL A 98 7.02 0.77 -5.99
C VAL A 98 6.83 2.30 -5.99
N LEU A 99 5.60 2.78 -6.01
CA LEU A 99 5.28 4.21 -5.91
C LEU A 99 5.75 4.78 -4.57
N LEU A 100 5.45 4.09 -3.47
CA LEU A 100 5.93 4.46 -2.14
C LEU A 100 7.46 4.47 -2.08
N TRP A 101 8.12 3.47 -2.69
CA TRP A 101 9.58 3.42 -2.80
C TRP A 101 10.15 4.59 -3.60
N ALA A 102 9.59 4.89 -4.77
CA ALA A 102 10.08 5.93 -5.67
C ALA A 102 9.87 7.34 -5.08
N VAL A 103 8.65 7.62 -4.60
CA VAL A 103 8.31 8.92 -4.00
C VAL A 103 9.06 9.12 -2.68
N GLY A 104 9.11 8.08 -1.83
CA GLY A 104 9.89 8.11 -0.59
C GLY A 104 11.39 8.29 -0.85
N GLY A 105 11.96 7.57 -1.81
CA GLY A 105 13.37 7.67 -2.17
C GLY A 105 13.76 9.04 -2.74
N VAL A 106 12.89 9.66 -3.54
CA VAL A 106 13.12 11.01 -4.08
C VAL A 106 12.98 12.07 -2.99
N LEU A 107 11.91 12.04 -2.20
CA LEU A 107 11.68 13.03 -1.15
C LEU A 107 12.77 12.99 -0.08
N VAL A 108 13.13 11.80 0.41
CA VAL A 108 14.19 11.70 1.44
C VAL A 108 15.58 11.88 0.86
N GLY A 109 15.82 11.42 -0.37
CA GLY A 109 17.08 11.68 -1.06
C GLY A 109 17.36 13.18 -1.20
N TRP A 110 16.32 13.99 -1.38
CA TRP A 110 16.42 15.45 -1.43
C TRP A 110 16.58 16.11 -0.05
N LEU A 111 15.96 15.56 0.99
CA LEU A 111 15.92 16.16 2.33
C LEU A 111 17.08 15.75 3.25
N ALA A 112 17.69 14.59 3.05
CA ALA A 112 18.59 13.99 4.05
C ALA A 112 19.92 13.44 3.48
N ASP A 113 20.28 13.73 2.23
CA ASP A 113 21.46 13.17 1.55
C ASP A 113 21.54 11.63 1.67
N ALA A 114 20.36 10.99 1.78
CA ALA A 114 20.24 9.61 2.18
C ALA A 114 20.26 8.67 0.97
N HIS A 115 21.44 8.50 0.36
CA HIS A 115 21.66 7.54 -0.73
C HIS A 115 21.26 6.09 -0.36
N HIS A 116 21.22 5.76 0.93
CA HIS A 116 20.85 4.44 1.45
C HIS A 116 19.34 4.12 1.39
N LEU A 117 18.46 5.10 1.16
CA LEU A 117 17.04 4.85 0.91
C LEU A 117 16.76 4.42 -0.54
N ARG A 118 17.80 4.31 -1.37
CA ARG A 118 17.77 3.51 -2.60
C ARG A 118 18.29 2.08 -2.40
N SER A 119 18.52 1.64 -1.16
CA SER A 119 18.96 0.27 -0.90
C SER A 119 17.88 -0.75 -1.27
N TRP A 120 18.33 -1.93 -1.68
CA TRP A 120 17.46 -3.07 -1.94
C TRP A 120 16.58 -3.45 -0.75
N TRP A 121 17.01 -3.14 0.48
CA TRP A 121 16.24 -3.38 1.71
C TRP A 121 15.04 -2.44 1.85
N TRP A 122 15.18 -1.18 1.46
CA TRP A 122 14.06 -0.24 1.42
C TRP A 122 13.03 -0.66 0.36
N LEU A 123 13.50 -1.07 -0.82
CA LEU A 123 12.63 -1.63 -1.85
C LEU A 123 11.87 -2.87 -1.34
N LEU A 124 12.57 -3.81 -0.69
CA LEU A 124 11.95 -5.00 -0.13
C LEU A 124 10.84 -4.66 0.88
N ALA A 125 11.09 -3.69 1.76
CA ALA A 125 10.10 -3.23 2.72
C ALA A 125 8.87 -2.62 2.02
N CYS A 126 9.06 -1.77 1.02
CA CYS A 126 7.96 -1.21 0.23
C CYS A 126 7.19 -2.28 -0.58
N LEU A 127 7.87 -3.33 -1.03
CA LEU A 127 7.20 -4.47 -1.66
C LEU A 127 6.33 -5.25 -0.67
N VAL A 128 6.77 -5.41 0.57
CA VAL A 128 5.93 -6.02 1.63
C VAL A 128 4.66 -5.19 1.87
N TYR A 129 4.76 -3.87 1.89
CA TYR A 129 3.58 -2.99 1.91
C TYR A 129 2.63 -3.29 0.74
N GLY A 130 3.16 -3.35 -0.49
CA GLY A 130 2.36 -3.66 -1.68
C GLY A 130 1.72 -5.07 -1.66
N LEU A 131 2.41 -6.06 -1.10
CA LEU A 131 1.92 -7.42 -0.93
C LEU A 131 0.79 -7.51 0.10
N VAL A 132 0.86 -6.74 1.19
CA VAL A 132 -0.23 -6.67 2.19
C VAL A 132 -1.50 -6.12 1.55
N LEU A 133 -1.38 -5.04 0.76
CA LEU A 133 -2.50 -4.49 0.01
C LEU A 133 -3.09 -5.51 -0.99
N ALA A 134 -2.23 -6.15 -1.78
CA ALA A 134 -2.64 -7.17 -2.74
C ALA A 134 -3.32 -8.38 -2.08
N GLY A 135 -2.77 -8.87 -0.98
CA GLY A 135 -3.31 -10.01 -0.23
C GLY A 135 -4.66 -9.69 0.40
N GLY A 136 -4.81 -8.51 1.01
CA GLY A 136 -6.08 -8.08 1.58
C GLY A 136 -7.16 -7.87 0.51
N ALA A 137 -6.81 -7.30 -0.65
CA ALA A 137 -7.71 -7.19 -1.79
C ALA A 137 -8.12 -8.56 -2.37
N ALA A 138 -7.18 -9.50 -2.47
CA ALA A 138 -7.45 -10.86 -2.94
C ALA A 138 -8.38 -11.62 -1.98
N LEU A 139 -8.16 -11.50 -0.67
CA LEU A 139 -9.04 -12.08 0.35
C LEU A 139 -10.45 -11.48 0.29
N ALA A 140 -10.56 -10.16 0.16
CA ALA A 140 -11.86 -9.49 0.01
C ALA A 140 -12.60 -9.94 -1.26
N ALA A 141 -11.88 -10.11 -2.37
CA ALA A 141 -12.45 -10.61 -3.62
C ALA A 141 -12.98 -12.05 -3.50
N GLN A 142 -12.35 -12.91 -2.69
CA GLN A 142 -12.81 -14.30 -2.46
C GLN A 142 -14.11 -14.38 -1.66
N HIS A 143 -14.38 -13.41 -0.78
CA HIS A 143 -15.57 -13.38 0.07
C HIS A 143 -16.73 -12.60 -0.56
N ARG A 144 -16.57 -12.18 -1.83
CA ARG A 144 -17.59 -11.39 -2.51
C ARG A 144 -18.76 -12.29 -2.90
N PRO A 145 -20.01 -11.92 -2.55
CA PRO A 145 -21.17 -12.70 -2.98
C PRO A 145 -21.21 -12.74 -4.52
N PRO A 146 -21.57 -13.91 -5.11
CA PRO A 146 -21.77 -14.01 -6.55
C PRO A 146 -22.87 -13.03 -6.97
N ALA A 147 -22.74 -12.43 -8.16
CA ALA A 147 -23.78 -11.55 -8.68
C ALA A 147 -25.12 -12.31 -8.70
N PRO A 148 -26.23 -11.66 -8.32
CA PRO A 148 -27.55 -12.27 -8.49
C PRO A 148 -27.70 -12.63 -9.96
N ALA A 149 -28.05 -13.89 -10.24
CA ALA A 149 -28.34 -14.32 -11.60
C ALA A 149 -29.36 -13.34 -12.19
N GLU A 150 -29.04 -12.72 -13.32
CA GLU A 150 -30.02 -11.93 -14.05
C GLU A 150 -31.22 -12.86 -14.29
N GLY A 151 -32.35 -12.54 -13.65
CA GLY A 151 -33.61 -13.24 -13.90
C GLY A 151 -33.93 -13.19 -15.39
N PRO A 152 -34.71 -14.17 -15.90
CA PRO A 152 -35.07 -14.20 -17.31
C PRO A 152 -35.62 -12.83 -17.73
N ARG A 153 -35.01 -12.25 -18.77
CA ARG A 153 -35.52 -11.05 -19.41
C ARG A 153 -36.72 -11.50 -20.25
N ASP A 154 -37.91 -11.27 -19.72
CA ASP A 154 -39.18 -11.44 -20.42
C ASP A 154 -39.38 -10.35 -21.49
#